data_AF-A0A8T0ZKF5-F1
#
_entry.id   AF-A0A8T0ZKF5-F1
#
_cell.length_a   1.000
_cell.length_b   1.000
_cell.length_c   1.000
_cell.angle_alpha   90.00
_cell.angle_beta   90.00
_cell.angle_gamma   90.00
#
_symmetry.space_group_name_H-M   'P 1'
#
loop_
_entity.id
_entity.type
_entity.pdbx_description
1 polymer ?
#
loop_
_entity_poly.entity_id
_entity_poly.type
_entity_poly.pdbx_seq_one_letter_code
_entity_poly.pdbx_strand_id
1 'polypeptide(L)'
;MPAFQSIVLNAAALATCLFASGARAELPTTKLTHPSGSNAEVFLFGAHVKSFHAAQDPTRDVIFLSNHSFLDGVNPIMGGIPVVFPNFGSAKGLPGHGFARVTNWTLAGVEEAADAASPTVAIFTMAASDSTRKMWPVEFELEYEVKLSANQLETALIVRNTHTEQIDFHALLHNYIYVDDVRDGNTKVAGLSGLEYFDKVAQANKTQDAELSITAETDSIYYNAPSTLTVSTKGVNAADRTVVIEKSGFISNGAAETKQDTDAVIWNPWVERSKTFKDFGAEEYINMLAVEPGRVSQKQALPAGQTEKNLVMSPPYILRLYLVLLSVLIAAVGSEIYSAETTSLVPDVDSGPFAKLHAKHARRLVHENVWGIMATTSVTFGGSAFANVVSYSDGVGLAKEDATGTLFFYLSVDDFTAMDLKANPNATVALSKAQGGAKACLMDAEDPTCWRLSLTGRVVPVKESQRNYAERVVFSKHPQMKHWPTHHDFSFYVLEIEHIVFLDFYGPAQHIPASDYYKIKL
;
A
#
# COMPACT_ATOMS: atom_id res chain seq x y z
N MET A 1 -4.87 45.38 51.54
CA MET A 1 -5.89 44.39 51.96
C MET A 1 -7.17 44.67 51.18
N PRO A 2 -7.94 43.65 50.74
CA PRO A 2 -7.61 42.38 50.07
C PRO A 2 -8.24 42.41 48.63
N ALA A 3 -8.26 41.43 47.73
CA ALA A 3 -7.90 40.01 47.69
C ALA A 3 -7.59 39.65 46.21
N PHE A 4 -6.54 38.87 45.96
CA PHE A 4 -6.35 38.13 44.72
C PHE A 4 -7.14 36.81 44.81
N GLN A 5 -7.98 36.51 43.82
CA GLN A 5 -8.59 35.20 43.67
C GLN A 5 -7.62 34.27 42.91
N SER A 6 -7.18 33.21 43.59
CA SER A 6 -6.50 32.06 42.98
C SER A 6 -7.48 31.28 42.12
N ILE A 7 -7.14 31.06 40.85
CA ILE A 7 -7.74 30.03 40.02
C ILE A 7 -6.94 28.75 40.24
N VAL A 8 -7.62 27.75 40.78
CA VAL A 8 -7.10 26.41 41.06
C VAL A 8 -6.93 25.66 39.74
N LEU A 9 -5.70 25.29 39.37
CA LEU A 9 -5.45 24.28 38.34
C LEU A 9 -5.83 22.91 38.90
N ASN A 10 -6.83 22.27 38.32
CA ASN A 10 -7.10 20.85 38.54
C ASN A 10 -6.05 20.02 37.78
N ALA A 11 -5.04 19.54 38.49
CA ALA A 11 -4.17 18.47 38.03
C ALA A 11 -4.93 17.14 38.12
N ALA A 12 -5.48 16.67 37.00
CA ALA A 12 -5.95 15.29 36.89
C ALA A 12 -4.73 14.39 36.67
N ALA A 13 -4.31 13.70 37.73
CA ALA A 13 -3.34 12.61 37.65
C ALA A 13 -3.94 11.45 36.85
N LEU A 14 -3.48 11.24 35.61
CA LEU A 14 -3.74 9.99 34.90
C LEU A 14 -2.89 8.89 35.54
N ALA A 15 -3.56 8.02 36.30
CA ALA A 15 -2.99 6.78 36.79
C ALA A 15 -2.75 5.82 35.61
N THR A 16 -1.49 5.44 35.41
CA THR A 16 -1.08 4.37 34.51
C THR A 16 -1.52 3.02 35.07
N CYS A 17 -2.67 2.53 34.61
CA CYS A 17 -3.00 1.11 34.71
C CYS A 17 -2.27 0.36 33.59
N LEU A 18 -1.17 -0.32 33.91
CA LEU A 18 -0.61 -1.37 33.05
C LEU A 18 -1.60 -2.53 33.00
N PHE A 19 -2.41 -2.59 31.94
CA PHE A 19 -2.97 -3.86 31.47
C PHE A 19 -1.97 -4.47 30.49
N ALA A 20 -1.32 -5.55 30.91
CA ALA A 20 -0.57 -6.40 30.01
C ALA A 20 -1.55 -7.21 29.14
N SER A 21 -2.03 -6.60 28.07
CA SER A 21 -2.57 -7.31 26.90
C SER A 21 -1.48 -7.37 25.85
N GLY A 22 -1.12 -8.57 25.38
CA GLY A 22 -0.11 -8.80 24.34
C GLY A 22 -0.51 -8.33 22.92
N ALA A 23 -1.29 -7.25 22.81
CA ALA A 23 -1.48 -6.52 21.58
C ALA A 23 -0.33 -5.50 21.46
N ARG A 24 0.42 -5.54 20.36
CA ARG A 24 1.48 -4.58 20.06
C ARG A 24 0.80 -3.21 19.93
N ALA A 25 0.94 -2.35 20.94
CA ALA A 25 0.35 -1.02 20.91
C ALA A 25 0.91 -0.25 19.70
N GLU A 26 0.05 0.24 18.82
CA GLU A 26 0.45 1.14 17.73
C GLU A 26 1.09 2.39 18.32
N LEU A 27 2.08 2.96 17.61
CA LEU A 27 2.69 4.22 18.00
C LEU A 27 1.61 5.32 18.07
N PRO A 28 1.66 6.22 19.07
CA PRO A 28 0.70 7.32 19.16
C PRO A 28 0.68 8.16 17.88
N THR A 29 -0.53 8.45 17.39
CA THR A 29 -0.78 9.28 16.22
C THR A 29 -1.65 10.49 16.53
N THR A 30 -1.48 11.54 15.73
CA THR A 30 -2.41 12.65 15.59
C THR A 30 -3.15 12.46 14.27
N LYS A 31 -4.48 12.40 14.31
CA LYS A 31 -5.32 12.36 13.12
C LYS A 31 -5.80 13.77 12.77
N LEU A 32 -5.64 14.14 11.51
CA LEU A 32 -6.15 15.39 10.93
C LEU A 32 -7.31 15.06 10.00
N THR A 33 -8.41 15.79 10.15
CA THR A 33 -9.58 15.72 9.27
C THR A 33 -9.91 17.11 8.76
N HIS A 34 -10.47 17.20 7.56
CA HIS A 34 -10.87 18.45 6.93
C HIS A 34 -12.34 18.37 6.47
N PRO A 35 -13.12 19.48 6.47
CA PRO A 35 -14.54 19.48 6.10
C PRO A 35 -14.87 18.92 4.71
N SER A 36 -13.91 18.91 3.78
CA SER A 36 -14.08 18.29 2.46
C SER A 36 -14.03 16.75 2.46
N GLY A 37 -13.67 16.13 3.60
CA GLY A 37 -13.48 14.68 3.73
C GLY A 37 -12.05 14.19 3.56
N SER A 38 -11.07 15.06 3.27
CA SER A 38 -9.66 14.66 3.28
C SER A 38 -9.18 14.39 4.70
N ASN A 39 -8.17 13.53 4.82
CA ASN A 39 -7.58 13.17 6.11
C ASN A 39 -6.08 12.87 5.98
N ALA A 40 -5.36 13.06 7.08
CA ALA A 40 -3.97 12.67 7.22
C ALA A 40 -3.71 12.14 8.64
N GLU A 41 -2.71 11.28 8.81
CA GLU A 41 -2.27 10.82 10.13
C GLU A 41 -0.77 11.05 10.28
N VAL A 42 -0.35 11.43 11.49
CA VAL A 42 1.04 11.73 11.81
C VAL A 42 1.43 11.00 13.09
N PHE A 43 2.49 10.19 13.06
CA PHE A 43 3.05 9.60 14.28
C PHE A 43 3.78 10.66 15.10
N LEU A 44 3.65 10.61 16.42
CA LEU A 44 4.46 11.46 17.32
C LEU A 44 5.94 11.08 17.26
N PHE A 45 6.24 9.81 17.02
CA PHE A 45 7.59 9.36 16.75
C PHE A 45 8.05 9.87 15.38
N GLY A 46 9.07 10.72 15.39
CA GLY A 46 9.63 11.36 14.20
C GLY A 46 8.83 12.52 13.61
N ALA A 47 7.70 12.91 14.22
CA ALA A 47 6.68 13.78 13.61
C ALA A 47 6.35 13.31 12.17
N HIS A 48 6.13 12.01 12.04
CA HIS A 48 6.22 11.29 10.78
C HIS A 48 4.85 11.19 10.13
N VAL A 49 4.62 11.90 9.02
CA VAL A 49 3.37 11.75 8.26
C VAL A 49 3.25 10.31 7.78
N LYS A 50 2.20 9.63 8.24
CA LYS A 50 1.90 8.23 7.98
C LYS A 50 1.13 8.06 6.67
N SER A 51 0.12 8.91 6.46
CA SER A 51 -0.86 8.79 5.38
C SER A 51 -1.44 10.16 5.01
N PHE A 52 -1.89 10.30 3.76
CA PHE A 52 -2.68 11.43 3.28
C PHE A 52 -3.67 10.99 2.20
N HIS A 53 -4.96 11.12 2.50
CA HIS A 53 -6.06 10.88 1.57
C HIS A 53 -6.67 12.22 1.14
N ALA A 54 -6.53 12.53 -0.15
CA ALA A 54 -7.14 13.72 -0.75
C ALA A 54 -8.66 13.53 -0.92
N ALA A 55 -9.44 14.61 -0.87
CA ALA A 55 -10.89 14.56 -1.00
C ALA A 55 -11.35 14.07 -2.38
N GLN A 56 -10.55 14.30 -3.42
CA GLN A 56 -10.82 13.82 -4.78
C GLN A 56 -10.69 12.30 -4.95
N ASP A 57 -9.96 11.64 -4.05
CA ASP A 57 -9.76 10.19 -4.04
C ASP A 57 -9.55 9.71 -2.60
N PRO A 58 -10.60 9.73 -1.76
CA PRO A 58 -10.49 9.49 -0.32
C PRO A 58 -10.16 8.03 0.00
N THR A 59 -10.22 7.14 -0.99
CA THR A 59 -9.94 5.71 -0.85
C THR A 59 -8.48 5.34 -1.07
N ARG A 60 -7.67 6.24 -1.64
CA ARG A 60 -6.27 5.96 -1.99
C ARG A 60 -5.32 6.91 -1.30
N ASP A 61 -4.33 6.34 -0.64
CA ASP A 61 -3.28 7.12 -0.01
C ASP A 61 -2.38 7.77 -1.09
N VAL A 62 -1.96 9.00 -0.84
CA VAL A 62 -0.91 9.69 -1.61
C VAL A 62 0.47 9.23 -1.16
N ILE A 63 0.58 8.83 0.09
CA ILE A 63 1.83 8.48 0.75
C ILE A 63 1.92 6.97 0.87
N PHE A 64 3.04 6.41 0.42
CA PHE A 64 3.34 5.00 0.59
C PHE A 64 3.91 4.76 1.99
N LEU A 65 3.38 3.77 2.71
CA LEU A 65 3.95 3.26 3.97
C LEU A 65 4.17 1.75 3.84
N SER A 66 5.33 1.25 4.27
CA SER A 66 5.58 -0.19 4.25
C SER A 66 4.74 -0.92 5.30
N ASN A 67 4.16 -2.06 4.91
CA ASN A 67 3.46 -2.96 5.82
C ASN A 67 4.42 -3.72 6.75
N HIS A 68 5.72 -3.69 6.47
CA HIS A 68 6.78 -4.32 7.26
C HIS A 68 7.51 -3.33 8.16
N SER A 69 7.16 -2.04 8.09
CA SER A 69 7.80 -0.97 8.83
C SER A 69 7.85 -1.26 10.34
N PHE A 70 8.96 -0.90 10.99
CA PHE A 70 9.05 -0.95 12.43
C PHE A 70 8.16 0.13 13.06
N LEU A 71 7.23 -0.30 13.91
CA LEU A 71 6.38 0.59 14.72
C LEU A 71 6.67 0.40 16.21
N ASP A 72 7.96 0.42 16.57
CA ASP A 72 8.44 0.14 17.94
C ASP A 72 8.91 1.39 18.70
N GLY A 73 8.95 2.55 18.04
CA GLY A 73 9.37 3.82 18.65
C GLY A 73 10.88 3.87 18.91
N VAL A 74 11.65 3.03 18.22
CA VAL A 74 13.11 2.97 18.31
C VAL A 74 13.74 3.01 16.92
N ASN A 75 13.26 2.16 16.01
CA ASN A 75 13.77 2.08 14.65
C ASN A 75 13.05 3.08 13.73
N PRO A 76 13.70 3.59 12.68
CA PRO A 76 13.04 4.44 11.69
C PRO A 76 11.82 3.76 11.07
N ILE A 77 10.78 4.55 10.82
CA ILE A 77 9.59 4.09 10.09
C ILE A 77 9.92 4.11 8.58
N MET A 78 9.62 2.99 7.91
CA MET A 78 9.82 2.78 6.47
C MET A 78 8.58 3.21 5.67
N GLY A 79 8.74 4.19 4.78
CA GLY A 79 7.63 4.87 4.11
C GLY A 79 7.18 6.14 4.84
N GLY A 80 6.07 6.76 4.45
CA GLY A 80 5.56 8.00 5.03
C GLY A 80 6.29 9.26 4.54
N ILE A 81 6.47 10.22 5.45
CA ILE A 81 7.38 11.36 5.28
C ILE A 81 8.33 11.42 6.50
N PRO A 82 9.43 10.66 6.50
CA PRO A 82 10.48 10.81 7.50
C PRO A 82 11.15 12.19 7.42
N VAL A 83 11.35 12.82 8.58
CA VAL A 83 12.11 14.07 8.73
C VAL A 83 13.60 13.75 8.87
N VAL A 84 14.40 14.10 7.85
CA VAL A 84 15.85 13.91 7.85
C VAL A 84 16.53 15.17 8.38
N PHE A 85 17.13 15.06 9.57
CA PHE A 85 17.90 16.13 10.20
C PHE A 85 18.78 15.55 11.33
N PRO A 86 20.02 16.06 11.54
CA PRO A 86 20.71 17.14 10.83
C PRO A 86 21.64 16.63 9.72
N ASN A 87 21.50 15.35 9.31
CA ASN A 87 22.43 14.72 8.38
C ASN A 87 21.71 13.79 7.42
N PHE A 88 21.81 14.03 6.12
CA PHE A 88 21.41 13.09 5.09
C PHE A 88 22.44 11.95 4.92
N GLY A 89 21.96 10.71 4.79
CA GLY A 89 22.79 9.53 4.66
C GLY A 89 23.47 9.09 5.96
N SER A 90 24.56 8.34 5.85
CA SER A 90 25.32 7.82 7.00
C SER A 90 26.37 8.81 7.46
N ALA A 91 26.49 9.01 8.78
CA ALA A 91 27.57 9.78 9.39
C ALA A 91 28.01 9.13 10.72
N LYS A 92 29.30 9.22 11.03
CA LYS A 92 29.85 8.65 12.27
C LYS A 92 29.21 9.33 13.48
N GLY A 93 28.68 8.53 14.41
CA GLY A 93 28.07 9.04 15.65
C GLY A 93 26.62 9.50 15.50
N LEU A 94 26.03 9.39 14.30
CA LEU A 94 24.62 9.65 14.05
C LEU A 94 23.93 8.38 13.52
N PRO A 95 22.64 8.17 13.85
CA PRO A 95 21.83 7.22 13.10
C PRO A 95 21.76 7.63 11.63
N GLY A 96 21.52 6.66 10.74
CA GLY A 96 21.32 6.95 9.32
C GLY A 96 20.21 7.98 9.13
N HIS A 97 20.47 9.00 8.32
CA HIS A 97 19.60 10.16 8.09
C HIS A 97 19.33 11.05 9.33
N GLY A 98 20.21 10.98 10.34
CA GLY A 98 20.10 11.82 11.52
C GLY A 98 19.01 11.35 12.49
N PHE A 99 18.82 12.13 13.55
CA PHE A 99 18.05 11.70 14.73
C PHE A 99 16.60 12.18 14.74
N ALA A 100 16.21 13.12 13.89
CA ALA A 100 14.85 13.71 13.93
C ALA A 100 13.75 12.65 13.75
N ARG A 101 13.91 11.75 12.76
CA ARG A 101 12.98 10.64 12.47
C ARG A 101 12.96 9.49 13.48
N VAL A 102 13.87 9.48 14.47
CA VAL A 102 13.95 8.44 15.51
C VAL A 102 13.80 9.00 16.93
N THR A 103 13.24 10.21 17.04
CA THR A 103 12.98 10.89 18.32
C THR A 103 11.49 11.15 18.44
N ASN A 104 10.92 11.07 19.64
CA ASN A 104 9.54 11.52 19.86
C ASN A 104 9.46 13.05 19.83
N TRP A 105 8.51 13.56 19.07
CA TRP A 105 8.16 14.98 19.02
C TRP A 105 6.95 15.25 19.93
N THR A 106 6.82 16.50 20.36
CA THR A 106 5.67 16.96 21.13
C THR A 106 4.63 17.56 20.19
N LEU A 107 3.38 17.13 20.27
CA LEU A 107 2.27 17.83 19.61
C LEU A 107 2.02 19.14 20.37
N ALA A 108 2.33 20.27 19.74
CA ALA A 108 2.13 21.60 20.32
C ALA A 108 0.67 22.06 20.20
N GLY A 109 -0.03 21.66 19.14
CA GLY A 109 -1.44 21.96 18.96
C GLY A 109 -2.00 21.48 17.63
N VAL A 110 -3.32 21.43 17.55
CA VAL A 110 -4.10 21.22 16.32
C VAL A 110 -5.14 22.34 16.23
N GLU A 111 -5.15 23.05 15.11
CA GLU A 111 -6.19 24.00 14.74
C GLU A 111 -7.02 23.36 13.63
N GLU A 112 -8.29 23.05 13.92
CA GLU A 112 -9.19 22.48 12.92
C GLU A 112 -9.63 23.53 11.91
N ALA A 113 -9.77 23.13 10.65
CA ALA A 113 -10.30 23.98 9.58
C ALA A 113 -11.66 24.57 9.95
N ALA A 114 -11.78 25.90 9.86
CA ALA A 114 -13.04 26.61 10.11
C ALA A 114 -14.11 26.33 9.03
N ASP A 115 -13.67 26.06 7.80
CA ASP A 115 -14.51 25.78 6.63
C ASP A 115 -13.73 24.96 5.58
N ALA A 116 -14.34 24.69 4.43
CA ALA A 116 -13.70 23.90 3.37
C ALA A 116 -12.58 24.65 2.60
N ALA A 117 -12.37 25.96 2.86
CA ALA A 117 -11.33 26.76 2.24
C ALA A 117 -10.09 26.93 3.15
N SER A 118 -10.26 26.76 4.46
CA SER A 118 -9.21 26.88 5.47
C SER A 118 -8.57 25.52 5.78
N PRO A 119 -7.25 25.41 6.00
CA PRO A 119 -6.62 24.14 6.32
C PRO A 119 -6.84 23.74 7.79
N THR A 120 -6.79 22.44 8.08
CA THR A 120 -6.52 21.92 9.43
C THR A 120 -5.01 21.90 9.62
N VAL A 121 -4.50 22.46 10.72
CA VAL A 121 -3.06 22.65 10.97
C VAL A 121 -2.64 21.92 12.24
N ALA A 122 -1.58 21.11 12.17
CA ALA A 122 -0.93 20.53 13.34
C ALA A 122 0.54 20.94 13.42
N ILE A 123 0.98 21.27 14.64
CA ILE A 123 2.34 21.70 14.92
C ILE A 123 3.00 20.70 15.85
N PHE A 124 4.15 20.17 15.44
CA PHE A 124 4.98 19.27 16.22
C PHE A 124 6.31 19.95 16.54
N THR A 125 6.83 19.78 17.75
CA THR A 125 8.09 20.40 18.17
C THR A 125 9.09 19.40 18.74
N MET A 126 10.37 19.69 18.53
CA MET A 126 11.50 18.96 19.10
C MET A 126 12.62 19.95 19.38
N ALA A 127 13.27 19.85 20.54
CA ALA A 127 14.42 20.70 20.88
C ALA A 127 15.67 19.85 21.17
N ALA A 128 16.82 20.50 21.25
CA ALA A 128 18.04 19.87 21.71
C ALA A 128 17.87 19.26 23.12
N SER A 129 18.43 18.07 23.31
CA SER A 129 18.40 17.32 24.56
C SER A 129 19.77 16.71 24.84
N ASP A 130 19.94 16.10 26.01
CA ASP A 130 21.21 15.46 26.37
C ASP A 130 21.56 14.29 25.45
N SER A 131 20.58 13.63 24.82
CA SER A 131 20.84 12.57 23.84
C SER A 131 21.31 13.15 22.51
N THR A 132 20.66 14.21 22.00
CA THR A 132 21.05 14.84 20.74
C THR A 132 22.40 15.53 20.86
N ARG A 133 22.68 16.22 21.97
CA ARG A 133 23.98 16.87 22.25
C ARG A 133 25.15 15.90 22.24
N LYS A 134 24.94 14.63 22.62
CA LYS A 134 25.99 13.59 22.55
C LYS A 134 26.36 13.22 21.11
N MET A 135 25.43 13.37 20.17
CA MET A 135 25.64 13.05 18.75
C MET A 135 26.06 14.28 17.94
N TRP A 136 25.44 15.43 18.23
CA TRP A 136 25.66 16.71 17.57
C TRP A 136 25.56 17.83 18.62
N PRO A 137 26.69 18.36 19.12
CA PRO A 137 26.75 19.22 20.31
C PRO A 137 26.38 20.68 20.02
N VAL A 138 25.17 20.89 19.50
CA VAL A 138 24.61 22.22 19.19
C VAL A 138 23.22 22.36 19.82
N GLU A 139 22.81 23.61 20.04
CA GLU A 139 21.46 23.93 20.50
C GLU A 139 20.58 24.29 19.31
N PHE A 140 19.38 23.73 19.25
CA PHE A 140 18.43 23.97 18.18
C PHE A 140 17.00 23.75 18.68
N GLU A 141 16.05 24.32 17.94
CA GLU A 141 14.64 23.96 18.04
C GLU A 141 14.12 23.63 16.64
N LEU A 142 13.31 22.59 16.56
CA LEU A 142 12.60 22.17 15.36
C LEU A 142 11.11 22.34 15.60
N GLU A 143 10.44 22.82 14.57
CA GLU A 143 9.00 22.82 14.44
C GLU A 143 8.64 22.18 13.10
N TYR A 144 7.68 21.26 13.12
CA TYR A 144 7.16 20.61 11.92
C TYR A 144 5.66 20.92 11.83
N GLU A 145 5.32 21.72 10.82
CA GLU A 145 3.96 22.14 10.52
C GLU A 145 3.36 21.23 9.46
N VAL A 146 2.17 20.68 9.72
CA VAL A 146 1.41 19.86 8.77
C VAL A 146 0.05 20.52 8.56
N LYS A 147 -0.22 20.98 7.34
CA LYS A 147 -1.50 21.57 6.94
C LYS A 147 -2.23 20.66 5.97
N LEU A 148 -3.49 20.38 6.28
CA LEU A 148 -4.40 19.56 5.50
C LEU A 148 -5.52 20.42 4.92
N SER A 149 -5.58 20.49 3.59
CA SER A 149 -6.69 21.08 2.82
C SER A 149 -7.38 19.97 2.02
N ALA A 150 -8.37 20.35 1.18
CA ALA A 150 -9.18 19.38 0.46
C ALA A 150 -8.39 18.40 -0.40
N ASN A 151 -7.49 18.90 -1.24
CA ASN A 151 -6.64 18.07 -2.09
C ASN A 151 -5.17 18.41 -1.89
N GLN A 152 -4.80 18.88 -0.69
CA GLN A 152 -3.46 19.36 -0.41
C GLN A 152 -2.99 18.96 0.98
N LEU A 153 -1.75 18.48 1.04
CA LEU A 153 -0.98 18.35 2.27
C LEU A 153 0.24 19.24 2.11
N GLU A 154 0.37 20.26 2.95
CA GLU A 154 1.55 21.12 3.02
C GLU A 154 2.32 20.75 4.29
N THR A 155 3.62 20.52 4.16
CA THR A 155 4.49 20.22 5.30
C THR A 155 5.66 21.19 5.35
N ALA A 156 6.01 21.68 6.54
CA ALA A 156 7.15 22.58 6.69
C ALA A 156 8.02 22.19 7.88
N LEU A 157 9.32 21.99 7.64
CA LEU A 157 10.31 21.89 8.71
C LEU A 157 10.91 23.28 8.95
N ILE A 158 10.75 23.79 10.17
CA ILE A 158 11.34 25.02 10.64
C ILE A 158 12.46 24.68 11.61
N VAL A 159 13.68 25.14 11.31
CA VAL A 159 14.88 24.97 12.13
C VAL A 159 15.25 26.33 12.72
N ARG A 160 15.27 26.43 14.04
CA ARG A 160 15.76 27.63 14.75
C ARG A 160 17.14 27.33 15.33
N ASN A 161 18.12 28.14 14.95
CA ASN A 161 19.43 28.09 15.57
C ASN A 161 19.41 28.83 16.92
N THR A 162 19.25 28.07 18.01
CA THR A 162 19.35 28.58 19.39
C THR A 162 20.76 28.42 19.97
N HIS A 163 21.72 27.96 19.16
CA HIS A 163 23.12 27.92 19.51
C HIS A 163 23.76 29.31 19.45
N THR A 164 24.92 29.46 20.10
CA THR A 164 25.66 30.73 20.15
C THR A 164 26.45 31.01 18.87
N GLU A 165 26.62 30.01 18.01
CA GLU A 165 27.39 30.07 16.77
C GLU A 165 26.57 29.53 15.59
N GLN A 166 27.09 29.69 14.36
CA GLN A 166 26.50 29.09 13.18
C GLN A 166 26.41 27.56 13.34
N ILE A 167 25.29 26.99 12.89
CA ILE A 167 25.14 25.54 12.74
C ILE A 167 25.09 25.18 11.26
N ASP A 168 25.65 24.01 10.92
CA ASP A 168 25.65 23.46 9.57
C ASP A 168 24.94 22.11 9.57
N PHE A 169 23.89 21.96 8.76
CA PHE A 169 23.08 20.73 8.72
C PHE A 169 22.57 20.38 7.34
N HIS A 170 22.16 19.13 7.17
CA HIS A 170 21.26 18.71 6.10
C HIS A 170 19.83 18.65 6.63
N ALA A 171 18.88 19.03 5.79
CA ALA A 171 17.46 18.88 6.04
C ALA A 171 16.78 18.33 4.79
N LEU A 172 15.93 17.31 4.95
CA LEU A 172 15.19 16.72 3.84
C LEU A 172 13.89 16.09 4.35
N LEU A 173 12.83 16.20 3.55
CA LEU A 173 11.58 15.48 3.76
C LEU A 173 11.55 14.28 2.82
N HIS A 174 11.60 13.08 3.38
CA HIS A 174 11.84 11.86 2.61
C HIS A 174 10.53 11.29 2.04
N ASN A 175 9.82 12.08 1.24
CA ASN A 175 8.45 11.77 0.82
C ASN A 175 8.38 10.49 -0.02
N TYR A 176 7.72 9.45 0.49
CA TYR A 176 7.41 8.24 -0.25
C TYR A 176 6.06 8.38 -0.93
N ILE A 177 6.06 8.63 -2.23
CA ILE A 177 4.82 8.79 -3.00
C ILE A 177 4.33 7.40 -3.42
N TYR A 178 3.06 7.11 -3.17
CA TYR A 178 2.43 5.89 -3.67
C TYR A 178 2.23 5.97 -5.18
N VAL A 179 2.71 4.93 -5.88
CA VAL A 179 2.51 4.72 -7.32
C VAL A 179 1.90 3.33 -7.55
N ASP A 180 1.17 3.12 -8.64
CA ASP A 180 0.50 1.83 -8.88
C ASP A 180 1.49 0.73 -9.31
N ASP A 181 2.37 1.04 -10.27
CA ASP A 181 3.48 0.17 -10.63
C ASP A 181 4.63 1.03 -11.16
N VAL A 182 5.73 1.10 -10.43
CA VAL A 182 6.91 1.88 -10.83
C VAL A 182 7.62 1.27 -12.05
N ARG A 183 7.37 -0.01 -12.37
CA ARG A 183 8.12 -0.81 -13.37
C ARG A 183 7.53 -0.72 -14.77
N ASP A 184 6.28 -0.30 -14.90
CA ASP A 184 5.52 -0.36 -16.15
C ASP A 184 5.97 0.69 -17.20
N GLY A 185 6.91 1.56 -16.82
CA GLY A 185 7.41 2.64 -17.65
C GLY A 185 6.49 3.86 -17.73
N ASN A 186 5.36 3.85 -17.03
CA ASN A 186 4.38 4.94 -16.97
C ASN A 186 4.55 5.84 -15.75
N THR A 187 5.36 5.43 -14.76
CA THR A 187 5.80 6.32 -13.67
C THR A 187 6.91 7.24 -14.18
N LYS A 188 6.59 8.54 -14.33
CA LYS A 188 7.47 9.58 -14.85
C LYS A 188 7.68 10.70 -13.84
N VAL A 189 8.88 11.27 -13.82
CA VAL A 189 9.19 12.48 -13.04
C VAL A 189 9.60 13.61 -13.97
N ALA A 190 8.75 14.64 -14.06
CA ALA A 190 8.99 15.85 -14.81
C ALA A 190 9.65 16.93 -13.93
N GLY A 191 10.36 17.86 -14.58
CA GLY A 191 11.11 18.95 -13.93
C GLY A 191 12.59 18.67 -13.72
N LEU A 192 13.08 17.48 -14.08
CA LEU A 192 14.48 17.07 -13.89
C LEU A 192 15.34 17.19 -15.15
N SER A 193 14.74 17.40 -16.32
CA SER A 193 15.44 17.47 -17.59
C SER A 193 16.44 18.65 -17.61
N GLY A 194 17.67 18.38 -18.06
CA GLY A 194 18.78 19.34 -18.12
C GLY A 194 19.52 19.52 -16.81
N LEU A 195 19.08 18.92 -15.70
CA LEU A 195 19.74 19.08 -14.41
C LEU A 195 20.96 18.16 -14.28
N GLU A 196 21.98 18.66 -13.58
CA GLU A 196 23.05 17.84 -13.04
C GLU A 196 22.58 17.10 -11.78
N TYR A 197 22.99 15.84 -11.67
CA TYR A 197 22.72 15.03 -10.49
C TYR A 197 23.88 14.10 -10.16
N PHE A 198 23.99 13.72 -8.89
CA PHE A 198 24.87 12.64 -8.47
C PHE A 198 24.09 11.35 -8.36
N ASP A 199 24.46 10.39 -9.20
CA ASP A 199 23.98 9.01 -9.16
C ASP A 199 24.76 8.25 -8.09
N LYS A 200 24.12 7.94 -6.96
CA LYS A 200 24.73 7.19 -5.86
C LYS A 200 24.85 5.70 -6.16
N VAL A 201 24.12 5.17 -7.13
CA VAL A 201 24.27 3.77 -7.56
C VAL A 201 25.55 3.64 -8.41
N ALA A 202 25.71 4.53 -9.39
CA ALA A 202 26.88 4.56 -10.27
C ALA A 202 28.09 5.28 -9.65
N GLN A 203 27.91 6.00 -8.54
CA GLN A 203 28.91 6.85 -7.89
C GLN A 203 29.52 7.89 -8.86
N ALA A 204 28.67 8.56 -9.64
CA ALA A 204 29.11 9.48 -10.69
C ALA A 204 28.15 10.67 -10.86
N ASN A 205 28.70 11.83 -11.24
CA ASN A 205 27.90 12.96 -11.70
C ASN A 205 27.41 12.71 -13.13
N LYS A 206 26.15 13.03 -13.40
CA LYS A 206 25.47 12.86 -14.68
C LYS A 206 24.55 14.04 -14.97
N THR A 207 24.09 14.14 -16.21
CA THR A 207 23.04 15.08 -16.62
C THR A 207 21.81 14.28 -17.02
N GLN A 208 20.62 14.78 -16.65
CA GLN A 208 19.36 14.14 -17.00
C GLN A 208 18.87 14.67 -18.35
N ASP A 209 19.08 13.90 -19.42
CA ASP A 209 18.81 14.38 -20.78
C ASP A 209 17.32 14.51 -21.12
N ALA A 210 16.47 13.71 -20.48
CA ALA A 210 15.04 13.63 -20.76
C ALA A 210 14.21 13.49 -19.48
N GLU A 211 12.90 13.40 -19.60
CA GLU A 211 12.01 13.06 -18.48
C GLU A 211 12.44 11.73 -17.83
N LEU A 212 12.50 11.72 -16.50
CA LEU A 212 12.97 10.54 -15.76
C LEU A 212 11.90 9.46 -15.75
N SER A 213 12.31 8.23 -16.09
CA SER A 213 11.52 7.01 -15.92
C SER A 213 12.31 6.05 -15.06
N ILE A 214 11.64 5.40 -14.12
CA ILE A 214 12.30 4.45 -13.22
C ILE A 214 12.29 3.07 -13.87
N THR A 215 13.47 2.52 -14.15
CA THR A 215 13.62 1.20 -14.81
C THR A 215 14.60 0.27 -14.10
N ALA A 216 15.24 0.76 -13.04
CA ALA A 216 16.22 0.07 -12.22
C ALA A 216 16.34 0.77 -10.86
N GLU A 217 17.23 0.25 -9.99
CA GLU A 217 17.61 0.94 -8.75
C GLU A 217 18.03 2.37 -9.06
N THR A 218 17.37 3.33 -8.41
CA THR A 218 17.58 4.76 -8.59
C THR A 218 17.85 5.35 -7.22
N ASP A 219 18.96 6.06 -7.08
CA ASP A 219 19.33 6.82 -5.88
C ASP A 219 20.13 8.04 -6.34
N SER A 220 19.43 9.13 -6.66
CA SER A 220 19.98 10.26 -7.39
C SER A 220 19.70 11.58 -6.68
N ILE A 221 20.73 12.40 -6.46
CA ILE A 221 20.60 13.74 -5.89
C ILE A 221 20.65 14.77 -7.03
N TYR A 222 19.51 15.37 -7.36
CA TYR A 222 19.42 16.46 -8.33
C TYR A 222 19.69 17.80 -7.64
N TYR A 223 20.75 18.47 -8.10
CA TYR A 223 21.22 19.70 -7.48
C TYR A 223 20.35 20.89 -7.85
N ASN A 224 20.02 21.73 -6.87
CA ASN A 224 19.28 22.98 -7.09
C ASN A 224 18.06 22.80 -8.01
N ALA A 225 17.34 21.69 -7.84
CA ALA A 225 16.19 21.32 -8.65
C ALA A 225 15.13 22.45 -8.65
N PRO A 226 14.30 22.58 -9.70
CA PRO A 226 13.27 23.62 -9.74
C PRO A 226 12.27 23.49 -8.59
N SER A 227 11.54 24.56 -8.30
CA SER A 227 10.56 24.57 -7.22
C SER A 227 9.36 23.63 -7.46
N THR A 228 9.14 23.18 -8.70
CA THR A 228 8.03 22.28 -9.03
C THR A 228 8.56 21.01 -9.68
N LEU A 229 8.19 19.86 -9.12
CA LEU A 229 8.37 18.55 -9.71
C LEU A 229 7.01 17.87 -9.85
N THR A 230 6.87 17.02 -10.86
CA THR A 230 5.61 16.32 -11.12
C THR A 230 5.86 14.84 -11.29
N VAL A 231 5.24 14.02 -10.44
CA VAL A 231 5.19 12.57 -10.60
C VAL A 231 3.87 12.22 -11.28
N SER A 232 3.97 11.69 -12.49
CA SER A 232 2.82 11.18 -13.24
C SER A 232 2.90 9.67 -13.27
N THR A 233 1.77 9.01 -13.02
CA THR A 233 1.64 7.56 -13.07
C THR A 233 0.38 7.23 -13.84
N LYS A 234 0.45 6.24 -14.74
CA LYS A 234 -0.77 5.68 -15.29
C LYS A 234 -1.30 4.64 -14.33
N GLY A 235 -2.59 4.70 -14.05
CA GLY A 235 -3.20 3.66 -13.23
C GLY A 235 -3.28 2.39 -14.05
N VAL A 236 -2.70 1.30 -13.55
CA VAL A 236 -2.84 -0.02 -14.17
C VAL A 236 -4.31 -0.47 -14.10
N ASN A 237 -5.05 -0.04 -13.06
CA ASN A 237 -6.48 -0.31 -12.82
C ASN A 237 -7.22 0.89 -12.15
N ALA A 238 -6.65 2.08 -12.23
CA ALA A 238 -7.16 3.30 -11.61
C ALA A 238 -7.02 4.49 -12.57
N ALA A 239 -7.60 5.64 -12.24
CA ALA A 239 -7.36 6.85 -13.01
C ALA A 239 -5.87 7.22 -12.97
N ASP A 240 -5.36 7.76 -14.08
CA ASP A 240 -4.04 8.39 -14.13
C ASP A 240 -3.90 9.37 -12.97
N ARG A 241 -2.76 9.29 -12.28
CA ARG A 241 -2.49 10.10 -11.10
C ARG A 241 -1.31 11.01 -11.36
N THR A 242 -1.49 12.26 -10.96
CA THR A 242 -0.43 13.25 -10.94
C THR A 242 -0.28 13.77 -9.52
N VAL A 243 0.92 13.63 -8.95
CA VAL A 243 1.33 14.27 -7.71
C VAL A 243 2.31 15.36 -8.07
N VAL A 244 1.97 16.60 -7.77
CA VAL A 244 2.88 17.73 -7.90
C VAL A 244 3.52 17.98 -6.54
N ILE A 245 4.81 18.28 -6.58
CA ILE A 245 5.61 18.62 -5.42
C ILE A 245 6.10 20.04 -5.63
N GLU A 246 5.55 20.96 -4.85
CA GLU A 246 6.05 22.33 -4.74
C GLU A 246 7.01 22.42 -3.55
N LYS A 247 8.25 22.83 -3.80
CA LYS A 247 9.32 22.94 -2.81
C LYS A 247 9.94 24.33 -2.77
N SER A 248 10.22 24.80 -1.57
CA SER A 248 10.95 26.04 -1.33
C SER A 248 11.68 26.00 0.01
N GLY A 249 12.79 26.74 0.11
CA GLY A 249 13.56 26.92 1.32
C GLY A 249 13.86 28.40 1.53
N PHE A 250 13.79 28.87 2.78
CA PHE A 250 14.05 30.25 3.15
C PHE A 250 14.82 30.33 4.45
N ILE A 251 15.76 31.27 4.55
CA ILE A 251 16.35 31.69 5.82
C ILE A 251 15.80 33.06 6.19
N SER A 252 15.30 33.17 7.41
CA SER A 252 14.79 34.40 8.01
C SER A 252 15.69 34.84 9.17
N ASN A 253 15.97 36.15 9.20
CA ASN A 253 16.59 36.82 10.34
C ASN A 253 15.57 37.64 11.17
N GLY A 254 14.27 37.41 10.96
CA GLY A 254 13.17 38.13 11.59
C GLY A 254 12.79 39.45 10.90
N ALA A 255 13.64 40.02 10.05
CA ALA A 255 13.37 41.25 9.30
C ALA A 255 13.19 41.01 7.78
N ALA A 256 13.86 40.00 7.24
CA ALA A 256 13.79 39.62 5.84
C ALA A 256 13.95 38.11 5.65
N GLU A 257 13.40 37.60 4.56
CA GLU A 257 13.55 36.21 4.12
C GLU A 257 14.43 36.12 2.88
N THR A 258 15.41 35.22 2.90
CA THR A 258 16.28 34.93 1.75
C THR A 258 15.97 33.53 1.24
N LYS A 259 15.50 33.43 0.00
CA LYS A 259 15.27 32.14 -0.67
C LYS A 259 16.58 31.37 -0.81
N GLN A 260 16.54 30.09 -0.48
CA GLN A 260 17.65 29.15 -0.63
C GLN A 260 17.40 28.22 -1.82
N ASP A 261 18.48 27.77 -2.45
CA ASP A 261 18.41 26.66 -3.40
C ASP A 261 18.11 25.36 -2.67
N THR A 262 17.32 24.50 -3.31
CA THR A 262 16.91 23.21 -2.75
C THR A 262 17.14 22.11 -3.77
N ASP A 263 17.61 20.97 -3.29
CA ASP A 263 17.83 19.76 -4.05
C ASP A 263 16.54 18.93 -4.15
N ALA A 264 16.58 17.88 -4.96
CA ALA A 264 15.60 16.80 -4.94
C ALA A 264 16.31 15.45 -5.04
N VAL A 265 16.08 14.55 -4.09
CA VAL A 265 16.53 13.16 -4.19
C VAL A 265 15.41 12.32 -4.80
N ILE A 266 15.75 11.50 -5.79
CA ILE A 266 14.83 10.51 -6.36
C ILE A 266 15.33 9.14 -5.96
N TRP A 267 14.48 8.36 -5.30
CA TRP A 267 14.85 7.05 -4.81
C TRP A 267 13.80 5.97 -5.08
N ASN A 268 14.25 4.86 -5.64
CA ASN A 268 13.54 3.58 -5.65
C ASN A 268 14.58 2.45 -5.49
N PRO A 269 14.43 1.57 -4.49
CA PRO A 269 15.43 0.52 -4.22
C PRO A 269 15.48 -0.57 -5.30
N TRP A 270 14.42 -0.73 -6.09
CA TRP A 270 14.28 -1.85 -7.01
C TRP A 270 14.43 -3.22 -6.34
N VAL A 271 14.56 -4.27 -7.15
CA VAL A 271 14.45 -5.67 -6.72
C VAL A 271 15.51 -6.06 -5.67
N GLU A 272 16.80 -5.87 -5.97
CA GLU A 272 17.87 -6.46 -5.14
C GLU A 272 18.08 -5.70 -3.84
N ARG A 273 18.03 -4.36 -3.86
CA ARG A 273 18.16 -3.55 -2.65
C ARG A 273 16.99 -3.80 -1.69
N SER A 274 15.77 -3.95 -2.20
CA SER A 274 14.58 -4.18 -1.38
C SER A 274 14.70 -5.43 -0.50
N LYS A 275 15.30 -6.49 -1.02
CA LYS A 275 15.53 -7.74 -0.27
C LYS A 275 16.47 -7.59 0.92
N THR A 276 17.24 -6.50 0.99
CA THR A 276 18.20 -6.26 2.08
C THR A 276 17.56 -5.62 3.31
N PHE A 277 16.37 -5.04 3.14
CA PHE A 277 15.64 -4.40 4.23
C PHE A 277 14.87 -5.45 5.03
N LYS A 278 14.77 -5.22 6.34
CA LYS A 278 14.02 -6.10 7.26
C LYS A 278 12.61 -5.57 7.53
N ASP A 279 12.42 -4.30 7.24
CA ASP A 279 11.28 -3.45 7.50
C ASP A 279 10.60 -2.98 6.20
N PHE A 280 10.89 -3.66 5.08
CA PHE A 280 10.33 -3.41 3.77
C PHE A 280 10.10 -4.75 3.05
N GLY A 281 8.92 -4.92 2.45
CA GLY A 281 8.57 -6.11 1.69
C GLY A 281 9.37 -6.19 0.39
N ALA A 282 9.71 -7.42 -0.04
CA ALA A 282 10.57 -7.63 -1.22
C ALA A 282 9.99 -7.06 -2.54
N GLU A 283 8.67 -6.86 -2.60
CA GLU A 283 7.94 -6.34 -3.75
C GLU A 283 7.33 -4.95 -3.51
N GLU A 284 7.50 -4.37 -2.31
CA GLU A 284 6.90 -3.07 -2.00
C GLU A 284 7.52 -1.90 -2.78
N TYR A 285 8.70 -2.09 -3.38
CA TYR A 285 9.32 -1.10 -4.27
C TYR A 285 8.47 -0.82 -5.51
N ILE A 286 7.58 -1.75 -5.88
CA ILE A 286 6.67 -1.61 -7.01
C ILE A 286 5.73 -0.43 -6.80
N ASN A 287 5.30 -0.20 -5.55
CA ASN A 287 4.23 0.72 -5.23
C ASN A 287 4.70 2.08 -4.69
N MET A 288 5.98 2.39 -4.84
CA MET A 288 6.57 3.58 -4.25
C MET A 288 7.58 4.26 -5.16
N LEU A 289 7.63 5.57 -5.06
CA LEU A 289 8.72 6.39 -5.55
C LEU A 289 9.00 7.47 -4.52
N ALA A 290 10.22 7.54 -4.02
CA ALA A 290 10.59 8.66 -3.16
C ALA A 290 10.98 9.86 -4.02
N VAL A 291 10.36 11.01 -3.74
CA VAL A 291 10.72 12.30 -4.32
C VAL A 291 10.93 13.27 -3.17
N GLU A 292 12.20 13.47 -2.84
CA GLU A 292 12.63 13.94 -1.54
C GLU A 292 13.25 15.34 -1.64
N PRO A 293 12.44 16.38 -1.42
CA PRO A 293 12.90 17.76 -1.35
C PRO A 293 13.77 18.01 -0.11
N GLY A 294 14.85 18.75 -0.27
CA GLY A 294 15.70 19.14 0.85
C GLY A 294 16.94 19.91 0.43
N ARG A 295 17.87 20.08 1.36
CA ARG A 295 19.23 20.58 1.10
C ARG A 295 20.23 19.55 1.61
N VAL A 296 20.82 18.80 0.68
CA VAL A 296 21.63 17.60 0.98
C VAL A 296 22.88 17.47 0.14
N SER A 297 22.97 18.20 -0.97
CA SER A 297 24.20 18.33 -1.77
C SER A 297 25.31 19.02 -1.01
N GLN A 298 24.93 19.88 -0.06
CA GLN A 298 25.80 20.54 0.89
C GLN A 298 25.04 20.80 2.19
N LYS A 299 25.78 21.04 3.27
CA LYS A 299 25.19 21.52 4.51
C LYS A 299 24.70 22.95 4.35
N GLN A 300 23.50 23.21 4.85
CA GLN A 300 22.96 24.54 4.98
C GLN A 300 23.55 25.20 6.22
N ALA A 301 24.20 26.34 6.02
CA ALA A 301 24.70 27.18 7.08
C ALA A 301 23.55 28.04 7.61
N LEU A 302 23.35 28.03 8.93
CA LEU A 302 22.35 28.85 9.62
C LEU A 302 23.01 29.65 10.75
N PRO A 303 23.18 30.98 10.61
CA PRO A 303 23.77 31.81 11.65
C PRO A 303 23.00 31.79 12.98
N ALA A 304 23.68 32.11 14.08
CA ALA A 304 23.08 32.17 15.41
C ALA A 304 21.83 33.07 15.43
N GLY A 305 20.75 32.60 16.06
CA GLY A 305 19.49 33.33 16.18
C GLY A 305 18.63 33.39 14.91
N GLN A 306 19.06 32.80 13.79
CA GLN A 306 18.27 32.75 12.56
C GLN A 306 17.37 31.50 12.49
N THR A 307 16.37 31.56 11.62
CA THR A 307 15.39 30.50 11.39
C THR A 307 15.38 30.10 9.93
N GLU A 308 15.47 28.80 9.62
CA GLU A 308 15.25 28.26 8.28
C GLU A 308 13.88 27.59 8.20
N LYS A 309 13.14 27.81 7.11
CA LYS A 309 11.89 27.12 6.80
C LYS A 309 12.02 26.41 5.46
N ASN A 310 11.82 25.09 5.45
CA ASN A 310 11.72 24.27 4.24
C ASN A 310 10.27 23.82 4.08
N LEU A 311 9.57 24.35 3.07
CA LEU A 311 8.19 24.02 2.75
C LEU A 311 8.15 22.99 1.64
N VAL A 312 7.37 21.93 1.82
CA VAL A 312 7.05 21.01 0.72
C VAL A 312 5.66 20.39 0.81
N MET A 313 4.99 20.49 -0.35
CA MET A 313 3.87 19.72 -0.90
C MET A 313 2.62 20.57 -1.18
N SER A 314 2.21 20.54 -2.45
CA SER A 314 0.90 20.98 -2.93
C SER A 314 0.50 20.11 -4.13
N PRO A 315 -0.63 19.40 -4.14
CA PRO A 315 -1.26 18.93 -5.36
C PRO A 315 -2.14 20.08 -5.90
N PRO A 316 -1.83 20.69 -7.06
CA PRO A 316 -2.74 21.59 -7.71
C PRO A 316 -3.81 20.81 -8.46
N TYR A 317 -5.00 21.41 -8.42
CA TYR A 317 -6.14 21.26 -9.32
C TYR A 317 -5.84 20.70 -10.72
N ILE A 318 -6.58 19.66 -11.09
CA ILE A 318 -6.84 19.30 -12.49
C ILE A 318 -7.87 20.29 -13.05
N LEU A 319 -7.48 21.15 -13.99
CA LEU A 319 -8.33 21.51 -15.15
C LEU A 319 -7.55 22.28 -16.23
N ARG A 320 -7.35 21.65 -17.40
CA ARG A 320 -7.54 22.23 -18.75
C ARG A 320 -7.20 21.18 -19.82
N LEU A 321 -8.16 20.30 -20.13
CA LEU A 321 -8.31 19.82 -21.50
C LEU A 321 -9.47 20.59 -22.12
N TYR A 322 -9.17 21.29 -23.22
CA TYR A 322 -10.14 21.82 -24.15
C TYR A 322 -10.96 20.65 -24.72
N LEU A 323 -12.15 20.42 -24.17
CA LEU A 323 -13.22 19.77 -24.90
C LEU A 323 -13.72 20.78 -25.95
N VAL A 324 -13.29 20.59 -27.19
CA VAL A 324 -14.03 21.10 -28.35
C VAL A 324 -15.39 20.41 -28.31
N LEU A 325 -16.36 21.11 -27.73
CA LEU A 325 -17.77 20.77 -27.77
C LEU A 325 -18.25 20.82 -29.22
N LEU A 326 -18.36 19.65 -29.87
CA LEU A 326 -19.35 19.49 -30.93
C LEU A 326 -20.68 19.23 -30.23
N SER A 327 -21.46 20.30 -30.08
CA SER A 327 -22.83 20.27 -29.61
C SER A 327 -23.70 19.44 -30.57
N VAL A 328 -24.21 18.29 -30.10
CA VAL A 328 -25.43 17.70 -30.64
C VAL A 328 -26.41 17.61 -29.48
N LEU A 329 -27.54 18.31 -29.64
CA LEU A 329 -28.66 18.34 -28.72
C LEU A 329 -29.11 16.91 -28.37
N ILE A 330 -29.30 16.64 -27.09
CA ILE A 330 -30.21 15.57 -26.64
C ILE A 330 -31.35 16.26 -25.89
N ALA A 331 -32.52 16.23 -26.53
CA ALA A 331 -33.80 16.52 -25.89
C ALA A 331 -34.13 15.37 -24.93
N ALA A 332 -34.64 15.74 -23.75
CA ALA A 332 -35.04 14.83 -22.70
C ALA A 332 -36.24 13.95 -23.08
N VAL A 333 -36.11 12.64 -22.84
CA VAL A 333 -37.19 11.68 -22.51
C VAL A 333 -36.46 10.56 -21.75
N GLY A 334 -36.74 10.28 -20.48
CA GLY A 334 -37.91 9.53 -20.02
C GLY A 334 -37.45 8.12 -19.59
N SER A 335 -37.73 7.82 -18.33
CA SER A 335 -37.60 6.56 -17.58
C SER A 335 -37.53 5.19 -18.31
N GLU A 336 -36.70 4.33 -17.68
CA GLU A 336 -36.71 2.85 -17.65
C GLU A 336 -36.34 2.05 -18.92
N ILE A 337 -35.29 1.23 -18.79
CA ILE A 337 -35.28 -0.25 -18.79
C ILE A 337 -33.82 -0.69 -18.95
N TYR A 338 -33.24 -1.32 -17.93
CA TYR A 338 -31.98 -2.07 -18.08
C TYR A 338 -32.27 -3.30 -18.96
N SER A 339 -32.02 -3.18 -20.25
CA SER A 339 -31.82 -4.34 -21.12
C SER A 339 -30.33 -4.65 -21.12
N ALA A 340 -29.92 -5.57 -20.26
CA ALA A 340 -28.61 -6.20 -20.38
C ALA A 340 -28.66 -7.16 -21.57
N GLU A 341 -28.27 -6.70 -22.76
CA GLU A 341 -27.78 -7.62 -23.77
C GLU A 341 -26.57 -8.35 -23.16
N THR A 342 -26.68 -9.67 -23.07
CA THR A 342 -25.60 -10.57 -22.69
C THR A 342 -24.53 -10.57 -23.77
N THR A 343 -23.70 -9.52 -23.79
CA THR A 343 -22.31 -9.69 -24.20
C THR A 343 -21.68 -10.63 -23.17
N SER A 344 -21.17 -11.75 -23.65
CA SER A 344 -20.43 -12.75 -22.87
C SER A 344 -19.19 -12.09 -22.25
N LEU A 345 -19.34 -11.52 -21.06
CA LEU A 345 -18.27 -10.89 -20.26
C LEU A 345 -17.43 -11.97 -19.55
N VAL A 346 -16.92 -12.94 -20.30
CA VAL A 346 -15.76 -13.70 -19.81
C VAL A 346 -14.57 -12.73 -19.95
N PRO A 347 -13.80 -12.47 -18.88
CA PRO A 347 -12.59 -11.66 -19.00
C PRO A 347 -11.71 -12.20 -20.12
N ASP A 348 -11.11 -11.32 -20.92
CA ASP A 348 -10.21 -11.75 -21.99
C ASP A 348 -9.09 -12.63 -21.42
N VAL A 349 -8.72 -13.66 -22.18
CA VAL A 349 -7.63 -14.58 -21.82
C VAL A 349 -6.33 -13.80 -21.67
N ASP A 350 -5.74 -13.81 -20.48
CA ASP A 350 -4.42 -13.21 -20.25
C ASP A 350 -3.35 -14.04 -20.99
N SER A 351 -2.79 -13.46 -22.05
CA SER A 351 -1.64 -14.02 -22.79
C SER A 351 -0.34 -13.27 -22.52
N GLY A 352 -0.31 -12.41 -21.50
CA GLY A 352 0.84 -11.60 -21.12
C GLY A 352 1.94 -12.39 -20.40
N PRO A 353 3.09 -11.75 -20.12
CA PRO A 353 4.21 -12.37 -19.41
C PRO A 353 3.88 -12.83 -17.98
N PHE A 354 2.75 -12.38 -17.41
CA PHE A 354 2.27 -12.73 -16.06
C PHE A 354 1.26 -13.89 -16.04
N ALA A 355 0.76 -14.36 -17.18
CA ALA A 355 -0.21 -15.46 -17.25
C ALA A 355 0.26 -16.73 -16.50
N LYS A 356 1.57 -17.03 -16.58
CA LYS A 356 2.19 -18.15 -15.85
C LYS A 356 2.22 -17.94 -14.34
N LEU A 357 2.30 -16.69 -13.87
CA LEU A 357 2.32 -16.36 -12.45
C LEU A 357 0.93 -16.55 -11.83
N HIS A 358 -0.11 -16.02 -12.46
CA HIS A 358 -1.50 -16.22 -12.01
C HIS A 358 -1.88 -17.70 -12.01
N ALA A 359 -1.52 -18.45 -13.06
CA ALA A 359 -1.68 -19.90 -13.08
C ALA A 359 -0.96 -20.57 -11.90
N LYS A 360 0.28 -20.14 -11.58
CA LYS A 360 1.04 -20.68 -10.44
C LYS A 360 0.38 -20.38 -9.09
N HIS A 361 -0.12 -19.17 -8.89
CA HIS A 361 -0.83 -18.77 -7.69
C HIS A 361 -2.16 -19.52 -7.53
N ALA A 362 -2.95 -19.64 -8.59
CA ALA A 362 -4.18 -20.43 -8.58
C ALA A 362 -3.92 -21.89 -8.20
N ARG A 363 -2.85 -22.49 -8.74
CA ARG A 363 -2.40 -23.85 -8.40
C ARG A 363 -2.03 -23.97 -6.94
N ARG A 364 -1.27 -23.00 -6.43
CA ARG A 364 -0.85 -22.95 -5.04
C ARG A 364 -2.06 -22.87 -4.11
N LEU A 365 -3.03 -22.01 -4.43
CA LEU A 365 -4.23 -21.84 -3.63
C LEU A 365 -5.09 -23.12 -3.60
N VAL A 366 -5.22 -23.82 -4.73
CA VAL A 366 -5.88 -25.14 -4.79
C VAL A 366 -5.17 -26.16 -3.90
N HIS A 367 -3.84 -26.18 -3.90
CA HIS A 367 -3.10 -27.18 -3.14
C HIS A 367 -3.06 -26.90 -1.63
N GLU A 368 -2.95 -25.63 -1.24
CA GLU A 368 -2.90 -25.17 0.16
C GLU A 368 -4.25 -25.31 0.87
N ASN A 369 -5.35 -25.44 0.11
CA ASN A 369 -6.68 -25.70 0.63
C ASN A 369 -7.06 -27.18 0.54
N VAL A 370 -7.96 -27.60 1.44
CA VAL A 370 -8.49 -28.98 1.49
C VAL A 370 -10.02 -29.03 1.44
N TRP A 371 -10.67 -27.87 1.36
CA TRP A 371 -12.12 -27.73 1.22
C TRP A 371 -12.44 -26.43 0.48
N GLY A 372 -13.65 -26.30 -0.04
CA GLY A 372 -14.12 -25.11 -0.76
C GLY A 372 -15.64 -24.99 -0.75
N ILE A 373 -16.17 -23.97 -1.40
CA ILE A 373 -17.62 -23.79 -1.58
C ILE A 373 -17.99 -24.18 -3.00
N MET A 374 -18.83 -25.20 -3.16
CA MET A 374 -19.37 -25.61 -4.46
C MET A 374 -20.77 -25.04 -4.65
N ALA A 375 -20.95 -24.27 -5.73
CA ALA A 375 -22.23 -23.75 -6.17
C ALA A 375 -22.82 -24.62 -7.28
N THR A 376 -24.08 -25.05 -7.12
CA THR A 376 -24.87 -25.87 -8.04
C THR A 376 -26.22 -25.20 -8.36
N THR A 377 -26.90 -25.71 -9.39
CA THR A 377 -28.30 -25.33 -9.68
C THR A 377 -29.23 -26.31 -8.97
N SER A 378 -30.00 -25.83 -8.00
CA SER A 378 -30.78 -26.72 -7.15
C SER A 378 -31.99 -27.34 -7.83
N VAL A 379 -32.09 -28.66 -7.82
CA VAL A 379 -33.33 -29.35 -8.24
C VAL A 379 -34.40 -29.30 -7.15
N THR A 380 -33.99 -29.25 -5.87
CA THR A 380 -34.89 -29.19 -4.71
C THR A 380 -35.51 -27.81 -4.54
N PHE A 381 -34.74 -26.75 -4.82
CA PHE A 381 -35.16 -25.35 -4.65
C PHE A 381 -35.50 -24.67 -5.98
N GLY A 382 -36.07 -25.42 -6.93
CA GLY A 382 -36.68 -24.86 -8.15
C GLY A 382 -35.72 -24.11 -9.07
N GLY A 383 -34.47 -24.54 -9.16
CA GLY A 383 -33.43 -23.94 -9.99
C GLY A 383 -32.61 -22.84 -9.31
N SER A 384 -32.84 -22.57 -8.01
CA SER A 384 -32.06 -21.59 -7.26
C SER A 384 -30.59 -21.99 -7.15
N ALA A 385 -29.68 -21.00 -7.10
CA ALA A 385 -28.29 -21.27 -6.77
C ALA A 385 -28.18 -21.85 -5.35
N PHE A 386 -27.54 -23.01 -5.22
CA PHE A 386 -27.27 -23.66 -3.95
C PHE A 386 -25.77 -23.77 -3.75
N ALA A 387 -25.27 -23.34 -2.58
CA ALA A 387 -23.85 -23.36 -2.26
C ALA A 387 -23.62 -24.23 -1.03
N ASN A 388 -22.69 -25.17 -1.12
CA ASN A 388 -22.36 -26.10 -0.05
C ASN A 388 -20.85 -26.19 0.19
N VAL A 389 -20.45 -26.51 1.42
CA VAL A 389 -19.05 -26.78 1.76
C VAL A 389 -18.69 -28.19 1.30
N VAL A 390 -17.64 -28.31 0.49
CA VAL A 390 -17.14 -29.60 0.00
C VAL A 390 -15.66 -29.77 0.32
N SER A 391 -15.29 -30.95 0.81
CA SER A 391 -13.89 -31.33 0.93
C SER A 391 -13.36 -31.86 -0.39
N TYR A 392 -12.10 -31.54 -0.70
CA TYR A 392 -11.43 -32.04 -1.89
C TYR A 392 -9.95 -32.28 -1.65
N SER A 393 -9.33 -32.99 -2.58
CA SER A 393 -7.87 -33.11 -2.69
C SER A 393 -7.42 -32.95 -4.13
N ASP A 394 -6.22 -32.41 -4.33
CA ASP A 394 -5.64 -32.18 -5.65
C ASP A 394 -4.37 -33.00 -5.92
N GLY A 395 -4.03 -33.94 -5.06
CA GLY A 395 -2.79 -34.71 -5.09
C GLY A 395 -2.68 -35.63 -3.87
N VAL A 396 -1.68 -36.52 -3.86
CA VAL A 396 -1.44 -37.41 -2.72
C VAL A 396 -0.60 -36.68 -1.68
N GLY A 397 -1.13 -36.48 -0.47
CA GLY A 397 -0.44 -35.83 0.62
C GLY A 397 -0.38 -34.30 0.50
N LEU A 398 0.50 -33.68 1.28
CA LEU A 398 0.65 -32.22 1.39
C LEU A 398 1.92 -31.69 0.70
N ALA A 399 2.64 -32.58 0.01
CA ALA A 399 3.84 -32.23 -0.73
C ALA A 399 3.46 -31.53 -2.04
N LYS A 400 4.11 -30.40 -2.34
CA LYS A 400 3.78 -29.56 -3.49
C LYS A 400 4.05 -30.28 -4.81
N GLU A 401 5.04 -31.16 -4.81
CA GLU A 401 5.48 -31.94 -5.96
C GLU A 401 4.40 -32.94 -6.41
N ASP A 402 3.51 -33.34 -5.49
CA ASP A 402 2.38 -34.23 -5.74
C ASP A 402 1.10 -33.49 -6.16
N ALA A 403 1.12 -32.15 -6.19
CA ALA A 403 -0.02 -31.32 -6.56
C ALA A 403 -0.34 -31.42 -8.05
N THR A 404 -1.51 -32.00 -8.37
CA THR A 404 -2.04 -32.13 -9.73
C THR A 404 -3.04 -31.05 -10.09
N GLY A 405 -3.55 -30.28 -9.10
CA GLY A 405 -4.59 -29.25 -9.25
C GLY A 405 -5.90 -29.75 -9.86
N THR A 406 -6.05 -31.05 -10.05
CA THR A 406 -7.31 -31.69 -10.39
C THR A 406 -8.06 -31.96 -9.10
N LEU A 407 -9.22 -31.33 -8.89
CA LEU A 407 -9.97 -31.49 -7.65
C LEU A 407 -10.75 -32.80 -7.67
N PHE A 408 -10.44 -33.69 -6.72
CA PHE A 408 -11.21 -34.91 -6.45
C PHE A 408 -12.05 -34.75 -5.19
N PHE A 409 -13.30 -35.17 -5.25
CA PHE A 409 -14.28 -35.10 -4.17
C PHE A 409 -14.77 -36.50 -3.80
N TYR A 410 -15.33 -36.63 -2.61
CA TYR A 410 -16.04 -37.82 -2.16
C TYR A 410 -17.40 -37.41 -1.61
N LEU A 411 -18.45 -37.64 -2.41
CA LEU A 411 -19.78 -37.08 -2.19
C LEU A 411 -20.81 -38.21 -2.06
N SER A 412 -21.77 -38.02 -1.17
CA SER A 412 -22.93 -38.91 -1.01
C SER A 412 -24.06 -38.44 -1.92
N VAL A 413 -24.76 -39.38 -2.56
CA VAL A 413 -25.97 -39.08 -3.34
C VAL A 413 -27.16 -38.58 -2.50
N ASP A 414 -27.06 -38.68 -1.17
CA ASP A 414 -28.03 -38.13 -0.23
C ASP A 414 -27.80 -36.63 0.05
N ASP A 415 -26.64 -36.09 -0.32
CA ASP A 415 -26.35 -34.66 -0.21
C ASP A 415 -26.97 -33.88 -1.38
N PHE A 416 -27.58 -32.73 -1.09
CA PHE A 416 -28.23 -31.90 -2.10
C PHE A 416 -27.28 -31.50 -3.24
N THR A 417 -26.00 -31.29 -2.96
CA THR A 417 -24.99 -31.01 -4.00
C THR A 417 -24.87 -32.18 -4.98
N ALA A 418 -24.80 -33.42 -4.50
CA ALA A 418 -24.69 -34.58 -5.40
C ALA A 418 -26.00 -34.84 -6.18
N MET A 419 -27.15 -34.58 -5.57
CA MET A 419 -28.45 -34.64 -6.26
C MET A 419 -28.52 -33.62 -7.40
N ASP A 420 -28.10 -32.38 -7.13
CA ASP A 420 -28.04 -31.33 -8.14
C ASP A 420 -27.08 -31.69 -9.28
N LEU A 421 -25.87 -32.16 -8.94
CA LEU A 421 -24.84 -32.57 -9.91
C LEU A 421 -25.28 -33.74 -10.80
N LYS A 422 -26.11 -34.64 -10.27
CA LYS A 422 -26.68 -35.75 -11.05
C LYS A 422 -27.65 -35.25 -12.12
N ALA A 423 -28.39 -34.19 -11.84
CA ALA A 423 -29.32 -33.58 -12.80
C ALA A 423 -28.61 -32.62 -13.76
N ASN A 424 -27.67 -31.84 -13.25
CA ASN A 424 -26.85 -30.90 -14.01
C ASN A 424 -25.42 -30.87 -13.43
N PRO A 425 -24.42 -31.42 -14.15
CA PRO A 425 -23.06 -31.53 -13.62
C PRO A 425 -22.31 -30.19 -13.56
N ASN A 426 -22.89 -29.09 -14.05
CA ASN A 426 -22.23 -27.79 -14.02
C ASN A 426 -22.17 -27.25 -12.58
N ALA A 427 -20.98 -26.88 -12.15
CA ALA A 427 -20.74 -26.26 -10.85
C ALA A 427 -19.57 -25.28 -10.87
N THR A 428 -19.55 -24.41 -9.87
CA THR A 428 -18.41 -23.53 -9.58
C THR A 428 -17.87 -23.83 -8.19
N VAL A 429 -16.57 -24.09 -8.08
CA VAL A 429 -15.88 -24.21 -6.79
C VAL A 429 -15.14 -22.92 -6.49
N ALA A 430 -15.51 -22.26 -5.40
CA ALA A 430 -14.86 -21.06 -4.90
C ALA A 430 -13.89 -21.41 -3.76
N LEU A 431 -12.67 -20.85 -3.85
CA LEU A 431 -11.61 -20.95 -2.86
C LEU A 431 -11.13 -19.55 -2.49
N SER A 432 -10.72 -19.39 -1.24
CA SER A 432 -10.13 -18.16 -0.71
C SER A 432 -8.87 -18.48 0.08
N LYS A 433 -7.87 -17.62 -0.03
CA LYS A 433 -6.68 -17.68 0.80
C LYS A 433 -7.02 -17.57 2.30
N ALA A 434 -8.11 -16.87 2.65
CA ALA A 434 -8.57 -16.73 4.03
C ALA A 434 -8.88 -18.09 4.71
N GLN A 435 -9.16 -19.14 3.94
CA GLN A 435 -9.38 -20.49 4.45
C GLN A 435 -8.13 -21.07 5.15
N GLY A 436 -6.94 -20.52 4.91
CA GLY A 436 -5.71 -20.86 5.65
C GLY A 436 -5.69 -20.35 7.11
N GLY A 437 -6.76 -19.69 7.57
CA GLY A 437 -6.94 -19.24 8.95
C GLY A 437 -6.58 -17.77 9.17
N ALA A 438 -6.58 -17.36 10.45
CA ALA A 438 -6.50 -15.95 10.87
C ALA A 438 -5.24 -15.17 10.44
N LYS A 439 -4.24 -15.84 9.86
CA LYS A 439 -2.99 -15.24 9.36
C LYS A 439 -2.80 -15.41 7.85
N ALA A 440 -3.75 -16.04 7.18
CA ALA A 440 -3.61 -16.36 5.76
C ALA A 440 -3.82 -15.12 4.87
N CYS A 441 -4.64 -14.18 5.33
CA CYS A 441 -4.81 -12.86 4.73
C CYS A 441 -4.39 -11.77 5.72
N LEU A 442 -3.78 -10.71 5.18
CA LEU A 442 -3.32 -9.57 5.96
C LEU A 442 -4.48 -8.65 6.36
N MET A 443 -5.49 -8.58 5.49
CA MET A 443 -6.69 -7.77 5.62
C MET A 443 -7.93 -8.69 5.55
N ASP A 444 -9.07 -8.13 5.15
CA ASP A 444 -10.33 -8.85 4.96
C ASP A 444 -10.24 -9.92 3.84
N ALA A 445 -11.15 -10.89 3.88
CA ALA A 445 -11.26 -11.93 2.85
C ALA A 445 -11.66 -11.41 1.46
N GLU A 446 -12.27 -10.22 1.39
CA GLU A 446 -12.62 -9.52 0.16
C GLU A 446 -11.46 -8.69 -0.42
N ASP A 447 -10.43 -8.41 0.38
CA ASP A 447 -9.23 -7.69 -0.08
C ASP A 447 -8.63 -8.42 -1.30
N PRO A 448 -8.40 -7.75 -2.44
CA PRO A 448 -7.87 -8.38 -3.65
C PRO A 448 -6.51 -9.10 -3.48
N THR A 449 -5.72 -8.78 -2.45
CA THR A 449 -4.48 -9.51 -2.09
C THR A 449 -4.75 -10.77 -1.27
N CYS A 450 -5.95 -10.90 -0.69
CA CYS A 450 -6.46 -12.14 -0.14
C CYS A 450 -7.05 -12.98 -1.27
N TRP A 451 -6.20 -13.80 -1.90
CA TRP A 451 -6.50 -14.44 -3.18
C TRP A 451 -7.85 -15.18 -3.20
N ARG A 452 -8.64 -14.96 -4.26
CA ARG A 452 -9.94 -15.61 -4.49
C ARG A 452 -9.94 -16.30 -5.85
N LEU A 453 -10.38 -17.54 -5.88
CA LEU A 453 -10.38 -18.38 -7.08
C LEU A 453 -11.76 -19.00 -7.28
N SER A 454 -12.28 -18.91 -8.50
CA SER A 454 -13.48 -19.60 -8.93
C SER A 454 -13.13 -20.56 -10.07
N LEU A 455 -13.39 -21.86 -9.86
CA LEU A 455 -13.20 -22.93 -10.82
C LEU A 455 -14.56 -23.41 -11.31
N THR A 456 -14.95 -23.02 -12.51
CA THR A 456 -16.23 -23.42 -13.11
C THR A 456 -16.00 -24.54 -14.11
N GLY A 457 -16.87 -25.55 -14.08
CA GLY A 457 -16.81 -26.66 -15.02
C GLY A 457 -17.81 -27.75 -14.67
N ARG A 458 -17.48 -29.00 -15.02
CA ARG A 458 -18.35 -30.15 -14.82
C ARG A 458 -17.81 -31.05 -13.72
N VAL A 459 -18.61 -31.32 -12.69
CA VAL A 459 -18.29 -32.31 -11.66
C VAL A 459 -18.90 -33.65 -12.05
N VAL A 460 -18.04 -34.61 -12.39
CA VAL A 460 -18.46 -35.91 -12.94
C VAL A 460 -17.92 -37.07 -12.12
N PRO A 461 -18.57 -38.24 -12.13
CA PRO A 461 -18.03 -39.43 -11.47
C PRO A 461 -16.65 -39.78 -12.00
N VAL A 462 -15.73 -40.14 -11.10
CA VAL A 462 -14.40 -40.62 -11.46
C VAL A 462 -14.55 -41.92 -12.26
N LYS A 463 -13.81 -42.01 -13.39
CA LYS A 463 -13.77 -43.22 -14.22
C LYS A 463 -13.23 -44.39 -13.40
N GLU A 464 -13.74 -45.59 -13.64
CA GLU A 464 -13.33 -46.79 -12.89
C GLU A 464 -11.81 -47.02 -12.91
N SER A 465 -11.14 -46.71 -14.03
CA SER A 465 -9.67 -46.81 -14.16
C SER A 465 -8.88 -45.85 -13.25
N GLN A 466 -9.50 -44.77 -12.77
CA GLN A 466 -8.88 -43.77 -11.91
C GLN A 466 -9.34 -43.87 -10.45
N ARG A 467 -10.27 -44.79 -10.14
CA ARG A 467 -10.86 -44.94 -8.81
C ARG A 467 -9.82 -45.12 -7.70
N ASN A 468 -8.88 -46.04 -7.88
CA ASN A 468 -7.82 -46.29 -6.90
C ASN A 468 -6.92 -45.06 -6.66
N TYR A 469 -6.72 -44.23 -7.69
CA TYR A 469 -5.94 -43.00 -7.56
C TYR A 469 -6.74 -41.92 -6.83
N ALA A 470 -8.01 -41.71 -7.20
CA ALA A 470 -8.90 -40.78 -6.51
C ALA A 470 -9.05 -41.11 -5.03
N GLU A 471 -9.18 -42.40 -4.68
CA GLU A 471 -9.21 -42.87 -3.30
C GLU A 471 -7.95 -42.44 -2.53
N ARG A 472 -6.77 -42.71 -3.09
CA ARG A 472 -5.49 -42.30 -2.48
C ARG A 472 -5.38 -40.79 -2.33
N VAL A 473 -5.79 -40.03 -3.35
CA VAL A 473 -5.74 -38.57 -3.35
C VAL A 473 -6.66 -38.00 -2.26
N VAL A 474 -7.94 -38.37 -2.26
CA VAL A 474 -8.92 -37.84 -1.29
C VAL A 474 -8.54 -38.26 0.13
N PHE A 475 -8.32 -39.55 0.39
CA PHE A 475 -8.08 -40.04 1.74
C PHE A 475 -6.72 -39.64 2.31
N SER A 476 -5.76 -39.22 1.48
CA SER A 476 -4.47 -38.71 1.99
C SER A 476 -4.60 -37.38 2.74
N LYS A 477 -5.50 -36.48 2.31
CA LYS A 477 -5.78 -35.21 3.00
C LYS A 477 -7.01 -35.30 3.92
N HIS A 478 -7.89 -36.27 3.67
CA HIS A 478 -9.13 -36.50 4.44
C HIS A 478 -9.24 -37.95 4.94
N PRO A 479 -8.35 -38.39 5.84
CA PRO A 479 -8.27 -39.81 6.24
C PRO A 479 -9.55 -40.35 6.89
N GLN A 480 -10.35 -39.48 7.52
CA GLN A 480 -11.59 -39.87 8.19
C GLN A 480 -12.68 -40.32 7.19
N MET A 481 -12.62 -39.87 5.94
CA MET A 481 -13.61 -40.23 4.91
C MET A 481 -13.62 -41.72 4.57
N LYS A 482 -12.49 -42.41 4.79
CA LYS A 482 -12.40 -43.87 4.64
C LYS A 482 -13.36 -44.62 5.55
N HIS A 483 -13.76 -43.99 6.66
CA HIS A 483 -14.60 -44.57 7.70
C HIS A 483 -16.02 -44.02 7.70
N TRP A 484 -16.40 -43.21 6.70
CA TRP A 484 -17.77 -42.73 6.57
C TRP A 484 -18.75 -43.87 6.31
N PRO A 485 -20.03 -43.72 6.71
CA PRO A 485 -20.95 -44.85 6.74
C PRO A 485 -21.25 -45.36 5.33
N THR A 486 -21.24 -46.69 5.19
CA THR A 486 -21.40 -47.37 3.90
C THR A 486 -22.83 -47.31 3.33
N HIS A 487 -23.83 -46.90 4.12
CA HIS A 487 -25.23 -46.82 3.73
C HIS A 487 -25.65 -45.48 3.11
N HIS A 488 -24.69 -44.57 2.89
CA HIS A 488 -24.91 -43.25 2.28
C HIS A 488 -24.32 -43.14 0.86
N ASP A 489 -23.99 -44.27 0.23
CA ASP A 489 -23.64 -44.36 -1.21
C ASP A 489 -22.60 -43.33 -1.70
N PHE A 490 -21.55 -43.10 -0.90
CA PHE A 490 -20.49 -42.16 -1.27
C PHE A 490 -19.69 -42.64 -2.50
N SER A 491 -19.46 -41.72 -3.43
CA SER A 491 -18.71 -41.94 -4.67
C SER A 491 -17.67 -40.85 -4.92
N PHE A 492 -16.63 -41.19 -5.69
CA PHE A 492 -15.60 -40.23 -6.08
C PHE A 492 -16.01 -39.43 -7.31
N TYR A 493 -15.81 -38.12 -7.24
CA TYR A 493 -16.06 -37.19 -8.33
C TYR A 493 -14.80 -36.39 -8.66
N VAL A 494 -14.73 -35.86 -9.86
CA VAL A 494 -13.66 -34.98 -10.33
C VAL A 494 -14.25 -33.74 -10.99
N LEU A 495 -13.64 -32.58 -10.76
CA LEU A 495 -13.98 -31.36 -11.49
C LEU A 495 -13.19 -31.30 -12.81
N GLU A 496 -13.91 -31.39 -13.92
CA GLU A 496 -13.43 -31.06 -15.26
C GLU A 496 -13.54 -29.53 -15.43
N ILE A 497 -12.44 -28.83 -15.16
CA ILE A 497 -12.39 -27.36 -15.16
C ILE A 497 -12.50 -26.81 -16.59
N GLU A 498 -13.43 -25.88 -16.80
CA GLU A 498 -13.66 -25.18 -18.08
C GLU A 498 -13.22 -23.71 -17.99
N HIS A 499 -13.55 -23.02 -16.90
CA HIS A 499 -13.19 -21.63 -16.65
C HIS A 499 -12.51 -21.47 -15.29
N ILE A 500 -11.44 -20.68 -15.26
CA ILE A 500 -10.71 -20.33 -14.05
C ILE A 500 -10.72 -18.81 -13.97
N VAL A 501 -11.39 -18.28 -12.96
CA VAL A 501 -11.40 -16.84 -12.67
C VAL A 501 -10.65 -16.62 -11.37
N PHE A 502 -9.60 -15.83 -11.41
CA PHE A 502 -8.69 -15.66 -10.30
C PHE A 502 -8.40 -14.20 -10.01
N LEU A 503 -8.47 -13.83 -8.74
CA LEU A 503 -8.09 -12.52 -8.24
C LEU A 503 -7.02 -12.73 -7.17
N ASP A 504 -5.78 -12.42 -7.50
CA ASP A 504 -4.62 -12.49 -6.59
C ASP A 504 -3.96 -11.15 -6.29
N PHE A 505 -4.48 -10.08 -6.89
CA PHE A 505 -4.00 -8.72 -6.65
C PHE A 505 -5.09 -7.68 -6.97
N TYR A 506 -4.83 -6.42 -6.64
CA TYR A 506 -5.69 -5.29 -6.99
C TYR A 506 -5.75 -5.08 -8.51
N GLY A 507 -6.85 -5.50 -9.12
CA GLY A 507 -7.11 -5.42 -10.56
C GLY A 507 -8.35 -6.21 -10.97
N PRO A 508 -8.67 -6.30 -12.28
CA PRO A 508 -9.72 -7.17 -12.73
C PRO A 508 -9.37 -8.62 -12.41
N ALA A 509 -10.39 -9.43 -12.15
CA ALA A 509 -10.20 -10.87 -12.06
C ALA A 509 -9.71 -11.41 -13.40
N GLN A 510 -8.67 -12.23 -13.35
CA GLN A 510 -8.01 -12.80 -14.51
C GLN A 510 -8.72 -14.09 -14.94
N HIS A 511 -8.92 -14.26 -16.24
CA HIS A 511 -9.29 -15.56 -16.80
C HIS A 511 -8.03 -16.35 -17.12
N ILE A 512 -7.84 -17.47 -16.43
CA ILE A 512 -6.69 -18.36 -16.64
C ILE A 512 -7.11 -19.50 -17.56
N PRO A 513 -6.45 -19.71 -18.72
CA PRO A 513 -6.68 -20.89 -19.52
C PRO A 513 -6.43 -22.17 -18.71
N ALA A 514 -7.37 -23.10 -18.71
CA ALA A 514 -7.21 -24.38 -18.03
C ALA A 514 -5.93 -25.12 -18.49
N SER A 515 -5.58 -24.99 -19.77
CA SER A 515 -4.36 -25.55 -20.34
C SER A 515 -3.07 -24.97 -19.72
N ASP A 516 -3.06 -23.70 -19.32
CA ASP A 516 -1.91 -23.08 -18.67
C ASP A 516 -1.87 -23.41 -17.18
N TYR A 517 -3.03 -23.46 -16.52
CA TYR A 517 -3.16 -23.95 -15.16
C TYR A 517 -2.56 -25.36 -14.99
N TYR A 518 -2.88 -26.30 -15.88
CA TYR A 518 -2.37 -27.67 -15.80
C TYR A 518 -0.90 -27.83 -16.23
N LYS A 519 -0.28 -26.84 -16.89
CA LYS A 519 1.17 -26.88 -17.21
C LYS A 519 2.06 -26.56 -16.01
N ILE A 520 1.52 -25.93 -14.98
CA ILE A 520 2.27 -25.56 -13.79
C ILE A 520 2.56 -26.78 -12.93
N LYS A 521 3.83 -26.89 -12.51
CA LYS A 521 4.27 -27.73 -11.39
C LYS A 521 4.61 -26.81 -10.21
N LEU A 522 4.17 -27.18 -9.01
CA LEU A 522 4.39 -26.38 -7.79
C LEU A 522 5.75 -26.63 -7.14
#